data_AF-A0A2A3JQV4-F1
#
_entry.id   AF-A0A2A3JQV4-F1
#
_cell.length_a   1.000
_cell.length_b   1.000
_cell.length_c   1.000
_cell.angle_alpha   90.00
_cell.angle_beta   90.00
_cell.angle_gamma   90.00
#
_symmetry.space_group_name_H-M   'P 1'
#
loop_
_entity.id
_entity.type
_entity.pdbx_description
1 polymer ?
#
loop_
_entity_poly.entity_id
_entity_poly.type
_entity_poly.pdbx_seq_one_letter_code
_entity_poly.pdbx_strand_id
1 'polypeptide(L)' 'MTKTMRAVEISQPGGPEVLRLTERPVPEPGHGQVVIRVAYAGVNRPDALQRAGSYAPPPGASDLPGLECSGE' A
#
# COMPACT_ATOMS: atom_id res chain seq x y z
N MET A 1 -20.08 -3.40 -4.47
CA MET A 1 -18.62 -3.32 -4.23
C MET A 1 -18.19 -4.55 -3.46
N THR A 2 -16.98 -5.06 -3.67
CA THR A 2 -16.45 -6.19 -2.89
C THR A 2 -16.23 -5.73 -1.44
N LYS A 3 -16.38 -6.64 -0.46
CA LYS A 3 -16.07 -6.32 0.95
C LYS A 3 -14.56 -6.24 1.20
N THR A 4 -13.77 -6.85 0.33
CA THR A 4 -12.31 -6.93 0.42
C THR A 4 -11.65 -6.53 -0.90
N MET A 5 -10.37 -6.18 -0.82
CA MET A 5 -9.44 -5.90 -1.90
C MET A 5 -8.16 -6.70 -1.71
N ARG A 6 -7.40 -6.87 -2.78
CA ARG A 6 -6.03 -7.42 -2.72
C ARG A 6 -5.04 -6.29 -2.48
N ALA A 7 -4.03 -6.55 -1.66
CA ALA A 7 -2.93 -5.63 -1.41
C ALA A 7 -1.59 -6.37 -1.36
N VAL A 8 -0.50 -5.63 -1.48
CA VAL A 8 0.84 -6.14 -1.21
C VAL A 8 1.29 -5.59 0.14
N GLU A 9 1.63 -6.47 1.07
CA GLU A 9 2.17 -6.10 2.38
C GLU A 9 3.66 -6.48 2.49
N ILE A 10 4.36 -5.82 3.40
CA ILE A 10 5.74 -6.14 3.79
C ILE A 10 5.64 -6.94 5.08
N SER A 11 5.85 -8.26 5.03
CA SER A 11 5.64 -9.12 6.21
C SER A 11 6.66 -8.86 7.33
N GLN A 12 7.86 -8.44 6.94
CA GLN A 12 8.98 -8.03 7.82
C GLN A 12 10.00 -7.27 6.97
N PRO A 13 10.88 -6.44 7.57
CA PRO A 13 11.98 -5.81 6.84
C PRO A 13 12.87 -6.84 6.13
N GLY A 14 13.17 -6.62 4.85
CA GLY A 14 14.05 -7.53 4.09
C GLY A 14 14.12 -7.30 2.58
N GLY A 15 14.59 -8.34 1.87
CA GLY A 15 14.65 -8.39 0.42
C GLY A 15 13.26 -8.55 -0.22
N PRO A 16 13.16 -8.70 -1.56
CA PRO A 16 11.87 -8.78 -2.26
C PRO A 16 10.97 -9.94 -1.79
N GLU A 17 11.54 -11.01 -1.25
CA GLU A 17 10.84 -12.20 -0.74
C GLU A 17 9.86 -11.93 0.41
N VAL A 18 9.95 -10.75 1.06
CA VAL A 18 9.06 -10.36 2.14
C VAL A 18 7.75 -9.73 1.64
N LEU A 19 7.63 -9.46 0.35
CA LEU A 19 6.40 -8.94 -0.26
C LEU A 19 5.37 -10.05 -0.39
N ARG A 20 4.20 -9.87 0.21
CA ARG A 20 3.13 -10.87 0.20
C ARG A 20 1.84 -10.29 -0.34
N LEU A 21 1.18 -11.05 -1.21
CA LEU A 21 -0.20 -10.78 -1.59
C LEU A 21 -1.11 -11.11 -0.41
N THR A 22 -1.98 -10.19 -0.04
CA THR A 22 -2.92 -10.31 1.07
C THR A 22 -4.31 -9.83 0.65
N GLU A 23 -5.34 -10.21 1.41
CA GLU A 23 -6.68 -9.65 1.28
C GLU A 23 -6.98 -8.74 2.49
N ARG A 24 -7.51 -7.54 2.23
CA ARG A 24 -7.85 -6.53 3.24
C ARG A 24 -9.24 -5.98 2.97
N PRO A 25 -9.95 -5.43 3.97
CA PRO A 25 -11.19 -4.71 3.73
C PRO A 25 -10.97 -3.56 2.73
N VAL A 26 -11.98 -3.25 1.92
CA VAL A 26 -11.97 -2.01 1.13
C VAL A 26 -12.05 -0.83 2.11
N PRO A 27 -11.19 0.20 1.98
CA PRO A 27 -11.21 1.34 2.90
C PRO A 27 -12.47 2.18 2.70
N GLU A 28 -12.97 2.76 3.78
CA GLU A 28 -14.04 3.76 3.75
C GLU A 28 -13.42 5.17 3.80
N PRO A 29 -13.83 6.10 2.93
CA PRO A 29 -13.24 7.44 2.92
C PRO A 29 -13.74 8.28 4.11
N GLY A 30 -12.81 9.01 4.74
CA GLY A 30 -13.16 10.09 5.66
C GLY A 30 -13.61 11.37 4.93
N HIS A 31 -13.96 12.40 5.70
CA HIS A 31 -14.30 13.71 5.14
C HIS A 31 -13.14 14.29 4.32
N GLY A 32 -13.41 14.63 3.05
CA GLY A 32 -12.41 15.18 2.13
C GLY A 32 -11.47 14.15 1.50
N GLN A 33 -11.72 12.85 1.72
CA GLN A 33 -11.00 11.76 1.08
C GLN A 33 -11.86 11.10 0.00
N VAL A 34 -11.21 10.39 -0.92
CA VAL A 34 -11.85 9.56 -1.93
C VAL A 34 -11.29 8.15 -1.87
N VAL A 35 -12.08 7.18 -2.29
CA VAL A 35 -11.61 5.81 -2.55
C VAL A 35 -11.43 5.65 -4.05
N ILE A 36 -10.23 5.24 -4.45
CA ILE A 36 -9.88 5.00 -5.86
C ILE A 36 -9.79 3.49 -6.07
N ARG A 37 -10.50 2.96 -7.06
CA ARG A 37 -10.25 1.61 -7.58
C ARG A 37 -9.00 1.66 -8.44
N VAL A 38 -7.87 1.29 -7.83
CA VAL A 38 -6.55 1.31 -8.47
C VAL A 38 -6.51 0.43 -9.73
N ALA A 39 -6.17 1.04 -10.87
CA ALA A 39 -5.87 0.36 -12.13
C ALA A 39 -4.36 0.24 -12.37
N TYR A 40 -3.60 1.26 -11.96
CA TYR A 40 -2.14 1.30 -12.06
C TYR A 40 -1.53 1.83 -10.76
N ALA A 41 -0.43 1.24 -10.33
CA ALA A 41 0.38 1.69 -9.21
C ALA A 41 1.83 1.91 -9.68
N GLY A 42 2.44 3.01 -9.27
CA GLY A 42 3.84 3.28 -9.55
C GLY A 42 4.75 2.61 -8.52
N VAL A 43 5.92 2.15 -8.96
CA VAL A 43 6.95 1.56 -8.09
C VAL A 43 8.14 2.51 -8.05
N ASN A 44 8.46 2.98 -6.86
CA ASN A 44 9.44 4.02 -6.61
C ASN A 44 10.56 3.55 -5.68
N ARG A 45 11.66 4.31 -5.65
CA ARG A 45 12.80 4.01 -4.76
C ARG A 45 12.40 3.92 -3.26
N PRO A 46 11.54 4.80 -2.71
CA PRO A 46 11.15 4.71 -1.31
C PRO A 46 10.42 3.42 -0.96
N ASP A 47 9.67 2.81 -1.88
CA ASP A 47 8.99 1.53 -1.63
C ASP A 47 10.01 0.43 -1.31
N ALA A 48 11.12 0.39 -2.06
CA ALA A 48 12.20 -0.54 -1.81
C ALA A 48 12.92 -0.27 -0.48
N LEU A 49 13.08 1.01 -0.10
CA LEU A 49 13.69 1.39 1.18
C LEU A 49 12.77 1.07 2.36
N GLN A 50 11.46 1.26 2.22
CA GLN A 50 10.45 0.92 3.23
C GLN A 50 10.40 -0.59 3.43
N ARG A 51 10.38 -1.37 2.34
CA ARG A 51 10.49 -2.85 2.39
C ARG A 51 11.76 -3.31 3.10
N ALA A 52 12.88 -2.62 2.87
CA ALA A 52 14.15 -2.92 3.54
C ALA A 52 14.21 -2.45 5.01
N GLY A 53 13.17 -1.80 5.53
CA GLY A 53 13.14 -1.23 6.89
C GLY A 53 14.01 0.02 7.06
N SER A 54 14.48 0.61 5.96
CA SER A 54 15.37 1.79 5.95
C SER A 54 14.63 3.11 5.71
N TYR A 55 13.30 3.07 5.59
CA TYR A 55 12.45 4.24 5.40
C TYR A 55 11.13 4.03 6.13
N ALA A 56 10.87 4.86 7.15
CA ALA A 56 9.63 4.81 7.91
C ALA A 56 8.54 5.65 7.20
N PRO A 57 7.31 5.12 7.05
CA PRO A 57 6.21 5.94 6.57
C PRO A 57 5.88 7.04 7.60
N PRO A 58 5.27 8.17 7.17
CA PRO A 58 4.83 9.21 8.09
C PRO A 58 3.87 8.68 9.16
N PRO A 59 3.86 9.26 10.37
CA PRO A 59 2.89 8.88 11.40
C PRO A 59 1.44 8.98 10.89
N GLY A 60 0.67 7.90 11.08
CA GLY A 60 -0.73 7.82 10.65
C GLY A 60 -0.95 7.49 9.17
N ALA A 61 0.11 7.32 8.38
CA ALA A 61 0.00 6.78 7.02
C ALA A 61 -0.35 5.29 7.03
N SER A 62 -0.72 4.76 5.85
CA SER A 62 -0.96 3.32 5.69
C SER A 62 0.27 2.50 6.08
N ASP A 63 0.03 1.31 6.63
CA ASP A 63 1.04 0.28 6.85
C ASP A 63 1.49 -0.40 5.56
N LEU A 64 0.70 -0.30 4.48
CA LEU A 64 1.04 -0.82 3.16
C LEU A 64 2.00 0.14 2.43
N PRO A 65 2.93 -0.39 1.62
CA PRO A 65 3.76 0.43 0.75
C PRO A 65 2.94 1.05 -0.40
N GLY A 66 3.45 2.14 -0.96
CA GLY A 66 2.85 2.82 -2.11
C GLY A 66 2.85 4.34 -1.94
N LEU A 67 3.08 5.04 -3.04
CA LEU A 67 3.13 6.50 -3.09
C LEU A 67 2.21 7.10 -4.14
N GLU A 68 1.90 6.35 -5.20
CA GLU A 68 1.14 6.86 -6.34
C GLU A 68 0.28 5.77 -6.99
N CYS A 69 -0.87 6.18 -7.49
CA CYS A 69 -1.76 5.33 -8.26
C CYS A 69 -2.60 6.15 -9.26
N SER A 70 -3.23 5.46 -10.20
CA SER A 70 -4.32 5.99 -11.03
C SER A 70 -5.42 4.95 -11.20
N GLY A 71 -6.65 5.43 -11.37
CA GLY A 71 -7.84 4.61 -11.40
C GLY A 71 -9.11 5.46 -11.46
N GLU A 72 -10.22 4.87 -11.05
CA GLU A 72 -11.54 5.50 -10.99
C GLU A 72 -12.10 5.58 -9.57
#